data_AF-A0A7R8QHC8-F1
#
_entry.id   AF-A0A7R8QHC8-F1
#
_cell.length_a   1.000
_cell.length_b   1.000
_cell.length_c   1.000
_cell.angle_alpha   90.00
_cell.angle_beta   90.00
_cell.angle_gamma   90.00
#
_symmetry.space_group_name_H-M   'P 1'
#
loop_
_entity.id
_entity.type
_entity.pdbx_description
1 polymer ?
#
loop_
_entity_poly.entity_id
_entity_poly.type
_entity_poly.pdbx_seq_one_letter_code
_entity_poly.pdbx_strand_id
1 'polypeptide(L)'
;MAFAKLLFSGSVVFSVAVAAYGQKGAAVSSIPVSPNPRAFVQALPKQKHSRGMCARAVRMAVEKLTGRKLERRDYAKEYGVPLLKTGCYRRISANVVPKNYDVRILLPRKRSHYGHIEVFYQGHWYSDFRQPGSLWNVWPKEYAGIQHYRFVGQTSPQPTERRAIPVQHVSRTGARRANLRTAGAALASPVF
;
A
#
# COMPACT_ATOMS: atom_id res chain seq x y z
N MET A 1 65.26 47.01 -12.33
CA MET A 1 64.52 46.75 -11.08
C MET A 1 63.92 45.36 -11.17
N ALA A 2 64.26 44.52 -10.20
CA ALA A 2 63.95 43.09 -10.16
C ALA A 2 62.53 42.84 -9.66
N PHE A 3 61.84 41.83 -10.21
CA PHE A 3 60.85 41.03 -9.49
C PHE A 3 60.77 39.64 -10.11
N ALA A 4 61.21 38.64 -9.34
CA ALA A 4 60.99 37.23 -9.59
C ALA A 4 59.60 36.82 -9.10
N LYS A 5 58.92 35.93 -9.84
CA LYS A 5 57.86 35.07 -9.30
C LYS A 5 58.01 33.67 -9.89
N LEU A 6 58.57 32.76 -9.08
CA LEU A 6 58.24 31.34 -9.10
C LEU A 6 56.73 31.18 -8.82
N LEU A 7 56.06 30.20 -9.43
CA LEU A 7 55.12 29.32 -8.72
C LEU A 7 54.91 27.98 -9.47
N PHE A 8 55.15 26.91 -8.72
CA PHE A 8 54.90 25.47 -8.93
C PHE A 8 53.40 25.18 -9.18
N SER A 9 53.05 24.31 -10.14
CA SER A 9 52.76 22.87 -10.02
C SER A 9 51.30 22.49 -9.69
N GLY A 10 50.80 21.46 -10.38
CA GLY A 10 49.89 20.48 -9.80
C GLY A 10 48.43 20.51 -10.30
N SER A 11 48.17 19.92 -11.45
CA SER A 11 46.81 19.51 -11.85
C SER A 11 46.43 18.23 -11.09
N VAL A 12 45.59 18.34 -10.06
CA VAL A 12 44.99 17.19 -9.37
C VAL A 12 43.70 16.80 -10.10
N VAL A 13 43.72 15.64 -10.76
CA VAL A 13 42.54 15.02 -11.36
C VAL A 13 41.83 14.21 -10.28
N PHE A 14 40.65 14.66 -9.83
CA PHE A 14 39.79 13.88 -8.95
C PHE A 14 38.94 12.92 -9.79
N SER A 15 39.34 11.65 -9.84
CA SER A 15 38.49 10.57 -10.34
C SER A 15 37.49 10.17 -9.24
N VAL A 16 36.20 10.46 -9.45
CA VAL A 16 35.12 9.99 -8.59
C VAL A 16 34.78 8.55 -9.00
N ALA A 17 35.30 7.59 -8.25
CA ALA A 17 34.87 6.19 -8.35
C ALA A 17 33.48 6.06 -7.71
N VAL A 18 32.44 5.82 -8.52
CA VAL A 18 31.11 5.46 -8.04
C VAL A 18 31.16 4.00 -7.60
N ALA A 19 31.35 3.77 -6.30
CA ALA A 19 31.18 2.47 -5.70
C ALA A 19 29.69 2.08 -5.75
N ALA A 20 29.34 1.18 -6.66
CA ALA A 20 28.04 0.53 -6.71
C ALA A 20 27.86 -0.35 -5.45
N TYR A 21 27.34 0.23 -4.38
CA TYR A 21 26.85 -0.52 -3.23
C TYR A 21 25.56 -1.23 -3.66
N GLY A 22 25.70 -2.50 -4.04
CA GLY A 22 24.58 -3.42 -4.17
C GLY A 22 23.87 -3.56 -2.83
N GLN A 23 22.77 -2.82 -2.66
CA GLN A 23 21.85 -3.06 -1.55
C GLN A 23 21.18 -4.42 -1.80
N LYS A 24 21.65 -5.44 -1.08
CA LYS A 24 20.86 -6.64 -0.82
C LYS A 24 19.59 -6.18 -0.11
N GLY A 25 18.50 -6.02 -0.86
CA GLY A 25 17.18 -5.79 -0.32
C GLY A 25 16.83 -6.94 0.62
N ALA A 26 16.89 -6.67 1.92
CA ALA A 26 16.35 -7.57 2.92
C ALA A 26 14.86 -7.75 2.59
N ALA A 27 14.47 -8.97 2.26
CA ALA A 27 13.08 -9.33 2.10
C ALA A 27 12.38 -9.02 3.43
N VAL A 28 11.64 -7.91 3.46
CA VAL A 28 10.75 -7.59 4.59
C VAL A 28 9.74 -8.71 4.62
N SER A 29 9.89 -9.61 5.60
CA SER A 29 8.95 -10.69 5.88
C SER A 29 7.57 -10.07 6.07
N SER A 30 6.75 -10.12 5.03
CA SER A 30 5.37 -9.65 5.06
C SER A 30 4.55 -10.74 5.74
N ILE A 31 4.67 -10.85 7.06
CA ILE A 31 3.68 -11.58 7.86
C ILE A 31 2.34 -10.92 7.51
N PRO A 32 1.36 -11.67 6.98
CA PRO A 32 0.04 -11.12 6.72
C PRO A 32 -0.52 -10.65 8.07
N VAL A 33 -0.55 -9.33 8.27
CA VAL A 33 -1.04 -8.79 9.53
C VAL A 33 -2.55 -9.00 9.54
N SER A 34 -2.99 -9.99 10.30
CA SER A 34 -4.40 -10.12 10.65
C SER A 34 -4.82 -8.87 11.42
N PRO A 35 -6.00 -8.29 11.12
CA PRO A 35 -6.47 -7.14 11.86
C PRO A 35 -6.57 -7.49 13.35
N ASN A 36 -6.37 -6.50 14.23
CA ASN A 36 -6.61 -6.62 15.67
C ASN A 36 -7.87 -5.83 16.07
N PRO A 37 -9.09 -6.41 15.93
CA PRO A 37 -10.34 -5.75 16.27
C PRO A 37 -10.40 -5.26 17.71
N ARG A 38 -9.87 -6.06 18.65
CA ARG A 38 -9.92 -5.74 20.08
C ARG A 38 -9.13 -4.47 20.38
N ALA A 39 -7.91 -4.38 19.87
CA ALA A 39 -7.07 -3.19 20.04
C ALA A 39 -7.66 -1.96 19.33
N PHE A 40 -8.30 -2.16 18.17
CA PHE A 40 -9.03 -1.09 17.48
C PHE A 40 -10.18 -0.53 18.32
N VAL A 41 -11.05 -1.40 18.85
CA VAL A 41 -12.19 -0.99 19.68
C VAL A 41 -11.74 -0.25 20.94
N GLN A 42 -10.66 -0.71 21.58
CA GLN A 42 -10.08 -0.03 22.74
C GLN A 42 -9.55 1.37 22.41
N ALA A 43 -9.12 1.60 21.17
CA ALA A 43 -8.58 2.88 20.70
C ALA A 43 -9.67 3.85 20.19
N LEU A 44 -10.92 3.39 20.03
CA LEU A 44 -12.01 4.25 19.61
C LEU A 44 -12.29 5.35 20.67
N PRO A 45 -12.67 6.56 20.22
CA PRO A 45 -12.96 7.65 21.14
C PRO A 45 -14.23 7.36 21.95
N LYS A 46 -14.18 7.69 23.24
CA LYS A 46 -15.32 7.64 24.17
C LYS A 46 -16.02 8.99 24.37
N GLN A 47 -15.50 10.03 23.70
CA GLN A 47 -16.01 11.40 23.85
C GLN A 47 -17.37 11.56 23.14
N LYS A 48 -18.21 12.45 23.68
CA LYS A 48 -19.51 12.81 23.09
C LYS A 48 -19.41 13.94 22.05
N HIS A 49 -18.36 14.76 22.12
CA HIS A 49 -18.17 15.93 21.26
C HIS A 49 -16.73 16.01 20.76
N SER A 50 -16.54 16.67 19.62
CA SER A 50 -15.22 16.85 19.02
C SER A 50 -14.33 17.75 19.88
N ARG A 51 -13.04 17.42 19.90
CA ARG A 51 -11.96 18.21 20.51
C ARG A 51 -10.95 18.69 19.45
N GLY A 52 -11.28 18.57 18.16
CA GLY A 52 -10.40 18.96 17.06
C GLY A 52 -9.24 17.99 16.80
N MET A 53 -9.31 16.75 17.32
CA MET A 53 -8.21 15.78 17.27
C MET A 53 -8.51 14.57 16.37
N CYS A 54 -9.42 14.72 15.39
CA CYS A 54 -9.89 13.63 14.53
C CYS A 54 -8.75 12.87 13.85
N ALA A 55 -7.77 13.60 13.31
CA ALA A 55 -6.56 13.03 12.70
C ALA A 55 -5.79 12.11 13.65
N ARG A 56 -5.54 12.56 14.88
CA ARG A 56 -4.81 11.78 15.89
C ARG A 56 -5.58 10.53 16.30
N ALA A 57 -6.88 10.67 16.56
CA ALA A 57 -7.72 9.58 17.05
C ALA A 57 -7.86 8.47 16.00
N VAL A 58 -8.20 8.82 14.76
CA VAL A 58 -8.33 7.83 13.67
C VAL A 58 -6.98 7.18 13.37
N ARG A 59 -5.88 7.96 13.32
CA ARG A 59 -4.53 7.39 13.13
C ARG A 59 -4.24 6.32 14.19
N MET A 60 -4.46 6.63 15.48
CA MET A 60 -4.21 5.66 16.56
C MET A 60 -5.07 4.40 16.42
N ALA A 61 -6.35 4.54 16.09
CA ALA A 61 -7.23 3.40 15.90
C ALA A 61 -6.74 2.51 14.74
N VAL A 62 -6.37 3.10 13.60
CA VAL A 62 -5.84 2.37 12.43
C VAL A 62 -4.49 1.71 12.74
N GLU A 63 -3.60 2.38 13.46
CA GLU A 63 -2.31 1.79 13.88
C GLU A 63 -2.54 0.57 14.79
N LYS A 64 -3.52 0.64 15.70
CA LYS A 64 -3.89 -0.49 16.57
C LYS A 64 -4.56 -1.63 15.82
N LEU A 65 -5.36 -1.32 14.80
CA LEU A 65 -5.98 -2.32 13.93
C LEU A 65 -4.95 -3.07 13.08
N THR A 66 -4.03 -2.33 12.48
CA THR A 66 -3.11 -2.85 11.45
C THR A 66 -1.74 -3.24 11.97
N GLY A 67 -1.40 -2.89 13.22
CA GLY A 67 -0.05 -3.05 13.77
C GLY A 67 1.02 -2.20 13.08
N ARG A 68 0.66 -1.38 12.08
CA ARG A 68 1.56 -0.55 11.29
C ARG A 68 1.47 0.89 11.74
N LYS A 69 2.61 1.55 11.90
CA LYS A 69 2.64 2.99 12.16
C LYS A 69 2.28 3.75 10.88
N LEU A 70 1.40 4.74 11.02
CA LEU A 70 1.08 5.65 9.93
C LEU A 70 2.01 6.86 10.02
N GLU A 71 2.45 7.35 8.87
CA GLU A 71 3.12 8.64 8.76
C GLU A 71 2.19 9.72 9.35
N ARG A 72 2.71 10.50 10.30
CA ARG A 72 1.92 11.55 10.96
C ARG A 72 1.75 12.72 10.00
N ARG A 73 0.54 13.22 9.93
CA ARG A 73 0.18 14.46 9.24
C ARG A 73 -0.56 15.36 10.21
N ASP A 74 -0.38 16.66 10.05
CA ASP A 74 -1.04 17.67 10.88
C ASP A 74 -2.52 17.79 10.50
N TYR A 75 -2.84 17.60 9.21
CA TYR A 75 -4.19 17.79 8.70
C TYR A 75 -4.86 16.48 8.29
N ALA A 76 -6.15 16.37 8.59
CA ALA A 76 -6.96 15.21 8.28
C ALA A 76 -6.99 14.91 6.75
N LYS A 77 -7.03 15.96 5.93
CA LYS A 77 -7.04 15.86 4.45
C LYS A 77 -5.82 15.14 3.85
N GLU A 78 -4.71 15.04 4.60
CA GLU A 78 -3.43 14.53 4.12
C GLU A 78 -3.23 13.04 4.40
N TYR A 79 -4.11 12.42 5.20
CA TYR A 79 -3.96 11.02 5.60
C TYR A 79 -4.23 10.00 4.49
N GLY A 80 -4.68 10.44 3.31
CA GLY A 80 -4.97 9.56 2.19
C GLY A 80 -3.76 8.75 1.72
N VAL A 81 -2.60 9.40 1.57
CA VAL A 81 -1.34 8.74 1.19
C VAL A 81 -0.82 7.81 2.29
N PRO A 82 -0.73 8.24 3.57
CA PRO A 82 -0.39 7.36 4.68
C PRO A 82 -1.23 6.09 4.77
N LEU A 83 -2.55 6.17 4.54
CA LEU A 83 -3.43 5.00 4.55
C LEU A 83 -3.06 4.01 3.44
N LEU A 84 -2.85 4.49 2.21
CA LEU A 84 -2.48 3.64 1.08
C LEU A 84 -1.11 2.97 1.27
N LYS A 85 -0.13 3.69 1.82
CA LYS A 85 1.21 3.17 2.12
C LYS A 85 1.19 1.98 3.09
N THR A 86 0.13 1.80 3.89
CA THR A 86 0.01 0.62 4.77
C THR A 86 -0.13 -0.69 3.99
N GLY A 87 -0.62 -0.64 2.75
CA GLY A 87 -1.01 -1.82 1.97
C GLY A 87 -2.31 -2.50 2.44
N CYS A 88 -2.93 -2.00 3.51
CA CYS A 88 -4.18 -2.56 4.08
C CYS A 88 -5.44 -1.83 3.59
N TYR A 89 -5.26 -0.71 2.89
CA TYR A 89 -6.34 0.16 2.40
C TYR A 89 -6.23 0.37 0.90
N ARG A 90 -7.40 0.47 0.25
CA ARG A 90 -7.51 0.95 -1.14
C ARG A 90 -8.54 2.06 -1.25
N ARG A 91 -8.31 3.02 -2.13
CA ARG A 91 -9.31 4.05 -2.44
C ARG A 91 -10.47 3.41 -3.21
N ILE A 92 -11.70 3.76 -2.85
CA ILE A 92 -12.92 3.33 -3.52
C ILE A 92 -13.84 4.53 -3.77
N SER A 93 -14.90 4.32 -4.55
CA SER A 93 -15.96 5.31 -4.70
C SER A 93 -16.65 5.60 -3.36
N ALA A 94 -16.97 6.88 -3.11
CA ALA A 94 -17.65 7.32 -1.89
C ALA A 94 -19.13 6.88 -1.81
N ASN A 95 -19.71 6.46 -2.94
CA ASN A 95 -21.11 6.03 -3.04
C ASN A 95 -21.34 4.58 -2.58
N VAL A 96 -20.29 3.88 -2.15
CA VAL A 96 -20.40 2.49 -1.69
C VAL A 96 -20.79 2.46 -0.21
N VAL A 97 -21.62 1.48 0.15
CA VAL A 97 -21.95 1.19 1.55
C VAL A 97 -20.68 0.97 2.37
N PRO A 98 -20.49 1.69 3.50
CA PRO A 98 -19.30 1.53 4.32
C PRO A 98 -19.29 0.16 5.00
N LYS A 99 -18.09 -0.42 5.17
CA LYS A 99 -17.88 -1.63 5.99
C LYS A 99 -16.97 -1.28 7.16
N ASN A 100 -16.96 -2.16 8.16
CA ASN A 100 -16.10 -2.01 9.32
C ASN A 100 -14.65 -1.71 8.90
N TYR A 101 -14.05 -0.75 9.60
CA TYR A 101 -12.70 -0.25 9.43
C TYR A 101 -12.47 0.63 8.19
N ASP A 102 -13.49 0.90 7.38
CA ASP A 102 -13.39 1.89 6.32
C ASP A 102 -13.09 3.27 6.89
N VAL A 103 -12.26 4.03 6.19
CA VAL A 103 -11.90 5.39 6.55
C VAL A 103 -12.41 6.35 5.50
N ARG A 104 -13.02 7.45 5.93
CA ARG A 104 -13.36 8.59 5.07
C ARG A 104 -12.51 9.79 5.45
N ILE A 105 -12.04 10.48 4.43
CA ILE A 105 -11.39 11.78 4.55
C ILE A 105 -12.28 12.78 3.82
N LEU A 106 -12.85 13.71 4.58
CA LEU A 106 -13.57 14.84 4.05
C LEU A 106 -12.54 15.94 3.82
N LEU A 107 -12.52 16.45 2.59
CA LEU A 107 -11.65 17.55 2.19
C LEU A 107 -12.02 18.84 2.95
N PRO A 108 -11.24 19.93 2.87
CA PRO A 108 -11.57 21.18 3.55
C PRO A 108 -13.04 21.59 3.46
N ARG A 109 -13.57 22.12 4.57
CA ARG A 109 -14.91 22.74 4.61
C ARG A 109 -14.78 24.25 4.41
N LYS A 110 -15.88 24.92 4.04
CA LYS A 110 -15.91 26.38 3.82
C LYS A 110 -15.27 27.21 4.96
N ARG A 111 -15.40 26.75 6.21
CA ARG A 111 -14.91 27.43 7.43
C ARG A 111 -13.63 26.82 8.03
N SER A 112 -13.01 25.81 7.42
CA SER A 112 -11.80 25.17 7.95
C SER A 112 -11.00 24.43 6.88
N HIS A 113 -9.69 24.70 6.84
CA HIS A 113 -8.77 24.16 5.85
C HIS A 113 -8.14 22.81 6.24
N TYR A 114 -8.43 22.29 7.44
CA TYR A 114 -7.82 21.07 7.98
C TYR A 114 -8.41 19.77 7.38
N GLY A 115 -9.65 19.83 6.90
CA GLY A 115 -10.45 18.65 6.55
C GLY A 115 -10.97 17.91 7.80
N HIS A 116 -11.56 16.74 7.58
CA HIS A 116 -12.02 15.84 8.65
C HIS A 116 -11.74 14.39 8.29
N ILE A 117 -11.45 13.54 9.26
CA ILE A 117 -11.23 12.12 9.05
C ILE A 117 -12.05 11.32 10.06
N GLU A 118 -12.67 10.26 9.57
CA GLU A 118 -13.57 9.40 10.33
C GLU A 118 -13.42 7.94 9.89
N VAL A 119 -13.60 7.00 10.82
CA VAL A 119 -13.56 5.56 10.60
C VAL A 119 -14.93 4.95 10.92
N PHE A 120 -15.38 4.02 10.08
CA PHE A 120 -16.65 3.33 10.27
C PHE A 120 -16.48 2.05 11.08
N TYR A 121 -17.35 1.85 12.06
CA TYR A 121 -17.40 0.61 12.82
C TYR A 121 -18.81 0.38 13.37
N GLN A 122 -19.35 -0.82 13.17
CA GLN A 122 -20.65 -1.27 13.71
C GLN A 122 -21.78 -0.24 13.53
N GLY A 123 -21.93 0.29 12.31
CA GLY A 123 -23.02 1.22 11.99
C GLY A 123 -22.77 2.68 12.41
N HIS A 124 -21.62 2.99 13.01
CA HIS A 124 -21.29 4.32 13.47
C HIS A 124 -20.00 4.84 12.84
N TRP A 125 -19.91 6.16 12.72
CA TRP A 125 -18.69 6.85 12.33
C TRP A 125 -17.98 7.39 13.57
N TYR A 126 -16.67 7.24 13.61
CA TYR A 126 -15.83 7.66 14.72
C TYR A 126 -14.71 8.54 14.19
N SER A 127 -14.52 9.70 14.79
CA SER A 127 -13.37 10.56 14.55
C SER A 127 -12.58 10.70 15.85
N ASP A 128 -12.66 11.84 16.51
CA ASP A 128 -12.28 12.02 17.91
C ASP A 128 -13.45 11.91 18.90
N PHE A 129 -14.64 11.65 18.37
CA PHE A 129 -15.87 11.33 19.09
C PHE A 129 -16.74 10.37 18.26
N ARG A 130 -17.77 9.79 18.88
CA ARG A 130 -18.76 8.99 18.17
C ARG A 130 -19.76 9.89 17.48
N GLN A 131 -19.98 9.68 16.19
CA GLN A 131 -20.88 10.45 15.35
C GLN A 131 -22.14 9.63 15.02
N PRO A 132 -23.34 10.24 15.05
CA PRO A 132 -24.58 9.55 14.66
C PRO A 132 -24.60 9.18 13.18
N GLY A 133 -23.86 9.92 12.35
CA GLY A 133 -23.65 9.65 10.93
C GLY A 133 -22.35 10.30 10.44
N SER A 134 -21.95 9.94 9.21
CA SER A 134 -20.82 10.58 8.53
C SER A 134 -21.11 12.07 8.37
N LEU A 135 -20.15 12.95 8.68
CA LEU A 135 -20.37 14.40 8.51
C LEU A 135 -20.63 14.77 7.04
N TRP A 136 -20.18 13.93 6.10
CA TRP A 136 -20.47 14.10 4.68
C TRP A 136 -21.96 13.95 4.38
N ASN A 137 -22.64 13.01 5.06
CA ASN A 137 -24.06 12.79 4.85
C ASN A 137 -24.91 13.88 5.52
N VAL A 138 -24.43 14.45 6.64
CA VAL A 138 -25.13 15.52 7.35
C VAL A 138 -24.92 16.88 6.66
N TRP A 139 -23.71 17.17 6.19
CA TRP A 139 -23.31 18.48 5.65
C TRP A 139 -22.58 18.38 4.29
N PRO A 140 -23.15 17.73 3.26
CA PRO A 140 -22.44 17.45 2.00
C PRO A 140 -21.99 18.72 1.26
N LYS A 141 -22.74 19.81 1.37
CA LYS A 141 -22.44 21.10 0.71
C LYS A 141 -21.39 21.94 1.42
N GLU A 142 -20.98 21.56 2.64
CA GLU A 142 -19.97 22.30 3.39
C GLU A 142 -18.55 21.88 3.04
N TYR A 143 -18.36 20.63 2.64
CA TYR A 143 -17.06 20.03 2.34
C TYR A 143 -16.79 20.08 0.83
N ALA A 144 -15.53 20.37 0.46
CA ALA A 144 -15.12 20.42 -0.94
C ALA A 144 -15.16 19.05 -1.65
N GLY A 145 -15.22 17.96 -0.88
CA GLY A 145 -15.30 16.61 -1.40
C GLY A 145 -14.98 15.56 -0.34
N ILE A 146 -15.00 14.31 -0.77
CA ILE A 146 -14.79 13.15 0.09
C ILE A 146 -13.88 12.12 -0.61
N GLN A 147 -13.04 11.48 0.18
CA GLN A 147 -12.24 10.34 -0.21
C GLN A 147 -12.61 9.16 0.71
N HIS A 148 -12.86 7.98 0.13
CA HIS A 148 -13.24 6.78 0.87
C HIS A 148 -12.18 5.71 0.66
N TYR A 149 -11.68 5.17 1.77
CA TYR A 149 -10.68 4.12 1.84
C TYR A 149 -11.29 2.85 2.43
N ARG A 150 -11.33 1.80 1.63
CA ARG A 150 -11.80 0.46 2.01
C ARG A 150 -10.68 -0.28 2.70
N PHE A 151 -10.94 -0.80 3.89
CA PHE A 151 -10.05 -1.78 4.50
C PHE A 151 -10.16 -3.11 3.74
N VAL A 152 -9.03 -3.64 3.25
CA VAL A 152 -8.97 -4.90 2.49
C VAL A 152 -8.18 -5.99 3.22
N GLY A 153 -7.56 -5.66 4.36
CA GLY A 153 -6.57 -6.53 5.00
C GLY A 153 -5.36 -6.79 4.08
N GLN A 154 -4.39 -7.58 4.53
CA GLN A 154 -3.33 -8.06 3.63
C GLN A 154 -3.86 -9.25 2.82
N THR A 155 -4.58 -8.98 1.74
CA THR A 155 -4.90 -9.97 0.69
C THR A 155 -4.21 -9.67 -0.64
N SER A 156 -3.43 -8.60 -0.72
CA SER A 156 -2.74 -8.25 -1.96
C SER A 156 -1.31 -8.80 -1.94
N PRO A 157 -0.96 -9.83 -2.73
CA PRO A 157 0.42 -10.01 -3.11
C PRO A 157 0.82 -8.72 -3.86
N GLN A 158 1.84 -8.04 -3.34
CA GLN A 158 2.59 -7.07 -4.16
C GLN A 158 2.98 -7.79 -5.47
N PRO A 159 2.92 -7.14 -6.65
CA PRO A 159 3.46 -7.72 -7.86
C PRO A 159 4.95 -7.92 -7.62
N THR A 160 5.34 -9.16 -7.31
CA THR A 160 6.74 -9.54 -7.30
C THR A 160 7.20 -9.35 -8.74
N GLU A 161 8.18 -8.46 -8.93
CA GLU A 161 8.97 -8.36 -10.14
C GLU A 161 9.23 -9.78 -10.63
N ARG A 162 8.76 -10.10 -11.85
CA ARG A 162 8.98 -11.39 -12.49
C ARG A 162 10.48 -11.62 -12.51
N ARG A 163 10.96 -12.48 -11.62
CA ARG A 163 12.32 -12.99 -11.63
C ARG A 163 12.49 -13.71 -12.97
N ALA A 164 13.19 -13.08 -13.90
CA ALA A 164 13.55 -13.68 -15.17
C ALA A 164 14.30 -14.98 -14.88
N ILE A 165 13.73 -16.10 -15.28
CA ILE A 165 14.39 -17.40 -15.22
C ILE A 165 15.45 -17.38 -16.33
N PRO A 166 16.75 -17.53 -16.03
CA PRO A 166 17.74 -17.71 -17.08
C PRO A 166 17.51 -19.09 -17.72
N VAL A 167 17.18 -19.08 -19.02
CA VAL A 167 17.07 -20.29 -19.84
C VAL A 167 18.46 -20.92 -19.92
N GLN A 168 18.65 -22.06 -19.24
CA GLN A 168 19.85 -22.86 -19.39
C GLN A 168 19.79 -23.58 -20.75
N HIS A 169 20.78 -23.29 -21.59
CA HIS A 169 21.00 -23.95 -22.87
C HIS A 169 21.44 -25.40 -22.61
N VAL A 170 20.54 -26.36 -22.82
CA VAL A 170 20.87 -27.79 -22.78
C VAL A 170 21.40 -28.19 -24.16
N SER A 171 22.72 -28.41 -24.23
CA SER A 171 23.37 -29.04 -25.37
C SER A 171 22.89 -30.48 -25.50
N ARG A 172 22.26 -30.81 -26.64
CA ARG A 172 21.70 -32.13 -26.92
C ARG A 172 22.59 -32.87 -27.91
N THR A 173 23.53 -33.67 -27.40
CA THR A 173 24.17 -34.77 -28.15
C THR A 173 23.27 -36.01 -28.11
N GLY A 174 22.98 -36.62 -29.26
CA GLY A 174 22.29 -37.92 -29.28
C GLY A 174 21.68 -38.35 -30.61
N ALA A 175 22.51 -39.02 -31.40
CA ALA A 175 22.25 -40.14 -32.33
C ALA A 175 20.88 -40.31 -33.03
N ARG A 176 20.94 -40.34 -34.37
CA ARG A 176 19.94 -40.87 -35.32
C ARG A 176 20.22 -42.35 -35.63
N ARG A 177 19.18 -43.20 -35.59
CA ARG A 177 18.81 -44.30 -36.54
C ARG A 177 17.84 -45.26 -35.82
N ALA A 178 16.57 -45.35 -36.22
CA ALA A 178 15.99 -46.05 -37.39
C ALA A 178 15.59 -47.51 -37.07
N ASN A 179 14.28 -47.80 -37.17
CA ASN A 179 13.63 -49.01 -37.72
C ASN A 179 12.10 -48.87 -37.48
N LEU A 180 11.20 -48.69 -38.46
CA LEU A 180 10.72 -49.55 -39.57
C LEU A 180 10.05 -50.87 -39.14
N ARG A 181 8.71 -50.92 -39.28
CA ARG A 181 7.84 -52.00 -39.86
C ARG A 181 6.49 -52.10 -39.14
N THR A 182 5.35 -51.80 -39.81
CA THR A 182 4.45 -52.69 -40.60
C THR A 182 3.30 -53.21 -39.71
N ALA A 183 2.07 -52.68 -39.78
CA ALA A 183 0.92 -52.94 -40.68
C ALA A 183 -0.01 -54.10 -40.25
N GLY A 184 -1.33 -53.88 -40.39
CA GLY A 184 -2.44 -54.84 -40.23
C GLY A 184 -3.51 -54.31 -39.25
N ALA A 185 -4.68 -53.78 -39.64
CA ALA A 185 -5.87 -54.45 -40.20
C ALA A 185 -6.39 -55.58 -39.27
N ALA A 186 -7.67 -55.74 -38.89
CA ALA A 186 -8.94 -55.18 -39.31
C ALA A 186 -10.03 -55.47 -38.23
N LEU A 187 -11.13 -54.71 -38.28
CA LEU A 187 -12.55 -55.08 -38.14
C LEU A 187 -12.97 -56.33 -37.33
N ALA A 188 -13.83 -56.12 -36.32
CA ALA A 188 -15.12 -56.80 -36.15
C ALA A 188 -15.92 -56.26 -34.94
N SER A 189 -17.14 -55.79 -35.19
CA SER A 189 -18.30 -55.87 -34.27
C SER A 189 -19.05 -57.20 -34.57
N PRO A 190 -20.22 -57.56 -33.99
CA PRO A 190 -21.06 -56.89 -32.99
C PRO A 190 -21.74 -57.86 -31.97
N VAL A 191 -22.70 -57.31 -31.20
CA VAL A 191 -23.87 -57.95 -30.53
C VAL A 191 -23.61 -59.00 -29.42
N PHE A 192 -23.93 -58.64 -28.17
CA PHE A 192 -25.15 -59.05 -27.46
C PHE A 192 -25.42 -58.07 -26.30
#